data_AF-A0A945YYK8-F1
#
_entry.id   AF-A0A945YYK8-F1
#
_cell.length_a   1.000
_cell.length_b   1.000
_cell.length_c   1.000
_cell.angle_alpha   90.00
_cell.angle_beta   90.00
_cell.angle_gamma   90.00
#
_symmetry.space_group_name_H-M   'P 1'
#
loop_
_entity.id
_entity.type
_entity.pdbx_description
1 polymer ?
#
loop_
_entity_poly.entity_id
_entity_poly.type
_entity_poly.pdbx_seq_one_letter_code
_entity_poly.pdbx_strand_id
1 'polypeptide(L)' 'MKQKLITICLAIFLITAISTNISNAADKTWTGGGADSDWSTGANWNSGEPGSGDNAIINNGGAVQITQSGEVAS' A
#
# COMPACT_ATOMS: atom_id res chain seq x y z
N MET A 1 23.79 10.70 39.63
CA MET A 1 23.54 11.59 38.48
C MET A 1 23.90 10.94 37.14
N LYS A 2 25.10 10.33 37.01
CA LYS A 2 25.57 9.67 35.77
C LYS A 2 24.65 8.54 35.25
N GLN A 3 24.14 7.66 36.14
CA GLN A 3 23.18 6.61 35.76
C GLN A 3 21.89 7.18 35.18
N LYS A 4 21.29 8.20 35.82
CA LYS A 4 20.08 8.86 35.31
C LYS A 4 20.31 9.50 33.93
N LEU A 5 21.51 10.06 33.71
CA LEU A 5 21.92 10.64 32.43
C LEU A 5 22.03 9.57 31.33
N ILE A 6 22.66 8.43 31.63
CA ILE A 6 22.78 7.30 30.71
C ILE A 6 21.40 6.73 30.35
N THR A 7 20.52 6.56 31.33
CA THR A 7 19.15 6.07 31.10
C THR A 7 18.35 7.02 30.20
N ILE A 8 18.49 8.34 30.39
CA ILE A 8 17.82 9.34 29.55
C ILE A 8 18.37 9.28 28.11
N CYS A 9 19.68 9.21 27.92
CA CYS A 9 20.27 9.11 26.58
C CYS A 9 19.84 7.83 25.85
N LEU A 10 19.77 6.71 26.56
CA LEU A 10 19.34 5.43 25.98
C LEU A 10 17.85 5.45 25.60
N ALA A 11 17.00 6.08 26.42
CA ALA A 11 15.59 6.24 26.11
C ALA A 11 15.36 7.12 24.87
N ILE A 12 16.12 8.22 24.72
CA ILE A 12 16.03 9.10 23.54
C ILE A 12 16.47 8.35 22.27
N PHE A 13 17.59 7.60 22.35
CA PHE A 13 18.08 6.79 21.23
C PHE A 13 17.04 5.75 20.78
N LEU A 14 16.35 5.13 21.73
CA LEU A 14 15.32 4.12 21.44
C LEU A 14 14.07 4.73 20.79
N ILE A 15 13.68 5.95 21.17
CA ILE A 15 12.52 6.65 20.57
C ILE A 15 12.81 7.05 19.11
N THR A 16 14.04 7.49 18.81
CA THR A 16 14.41 7.88 17.44
C THR A 16 14.59 6.71 16.49
N ALA A 17 14.74 5.48 17.02
CA ALA A 17 14.87 4.27 16.21
C ALA A 17 13.51 3.74 15.68
N ILE A 18 12.40 4.36 16.09
CA ILE A 18 11.06 3.96 15.65
C ILE A 18 10.78 4.62 14.29
N SER A 19 11.19 3.95 13.22
CA SER A 19 10.77 4.29 11.86
C SER A 19 9.27 4.04 11.73
N THR A 20 8.46 5.10 11.65
CA THR A 20 7.06 4.97 11.26
C THR A 20 7.02 4.84 9.75
N ASN A 21 6.72 3.65 9.24
CA ASN A 21 6.40 3.46 7.83
C ASN A 21 5.03 4.10 7.59
N ILE A 22 5.00 5.43 7.38
CA ILE A 22 3.80 6.12 6.92
C ILE A 22 3.62 5.72 5.45
N SER A 23 2.91 4.61 5.22
CA SER A 23 2.38 4.31 3.89
C SER A 23 1.34 5.38 3.57
N ASN A 24 1.63 6.20 2.57
CA ASN A 24 0.67 7.18 2.10
C ASN A 24 -0.34 6.43 1.24
N ALA A 25 -1.62 6.54 1.58
CA ALA A 25 -2.72 6.08 0.74
C ALA A 25 -2.58 6.72 -0.65
N ALA A 26 -2.32 5.91 -1.68
CA ALA A 26 -2.24 6.37 -3.06
C ALA A 26 -3.51 6.01 -3.83
N ASP A 27 -3.92 6.90 -4.73
CA ASP A 27 -4.95 6.59 -5.72
C ASP A 27 -4.30 5.82 -6.88
N LYS A 28 -4.73 4.58 -7.09
CA LYS A 28 -4.28 3.74 -8.20
C LYS A 28 -5.45 3.42 -9.11
N THR A 29 -5.27 3.67 -10.40
CA THR A 29 -6.34 3.59 -11.38
C THR A 29 -6.13 2.40 -12.30
N TRP A 30 -7.20 1.63 -12.50
CA TRP A 30 -7.24 0.54 -13.47
C TRP A 30 -7.09 1.09 -14.89
N THR A 31 -6.08 0.60 -15.61
CA THR A 31 -5.78 0.95 -17.01
C THR A 31 -6.12 -0.18 -17.97
N GLY A 32 -6.16 -1.43 -17.49
CA GLY A 32 -6.27 -2.62 -18.35
C GLY A 32 -5.09 -2.79 -19.32
N GLY A 33 -3.92 -2.24 -18.98
CA GLY A 33 -2.73 -2.26 -19.83
C GLY A 33 -1.97 -3.58 -19.88
N GLY A 34 -2.35 -4.57 -19.05
CA GLY A 34 -1.78 -5.90 -19.04
C GLY A 34 -2.31 -6.80 -20.16
N ALA A 35 -1.79 -8.03 -20.21
CA ALA A 35 -2.22 -9.03 -21.19
C ALA A 35 -3.50 -9.78 -20.78
N ASP A 36 -4.07 -9.42 -19.63
CA ASP A 36 -5.21 -10.06 -18.98
C ASP A 36 -6.09 -9.00 -18.30
N SER A 37 -7.09 -9.45 -17.53
CA SER A 37 -7.97 -8.58 -16.72
C SER A 37 -7.89 -8.93 -15.23
N ASP A 38 -6.76 -9.47 -14.79
CA ASP A 38 -6.53 -9.87 -13.41
C ASP A 38 -6.18 -8.66 -12.54
N TRP A 39 -6.83 -8.54 -11.37
CA TRP A 39 -6.58 -7.48 -10.40
C TRP A 39 -5.10 -7.45 -9.97
N SER A 40 -4.52 -8.62 -9.74
CA SER A 40 -3.15 -8.74 -9.23
C SER A 40 -2.09 -8.55 -10.31
N THR A 41 -2.48 -8.44 -11.58
CA THR A 41 -1.55 -8.07 -12.65
C THR A 41 -1.24 -6.58 -12.54
N GLY A 42 -0.06 -6.24 -11.99
CA GLY A 42 0.36 -4.86 -11.79
C GLY A 42 0.37 -3.98 -13.06
N ALA A 43 0.51 -4.59 -14.25
CA ALA A 43 0.43 -3.89 -15.53
C ALA A 43 -0.98 -3.37 -15.87
N ASN A 44 -2.02 -3.89 -15.20
CA ASN A 44 -3.39 -3.39 -15.31
C ASN A 44 -3.63 -2.11 -14.49
N TRP A 45 -2.63 -1.62 -13.78
CA TRP A 45 -2.69 -0.41 -12.97
C TRP A 45 -1.69 0.63 -13.44
N ASN A 46 -2.01 1.91 -13.24
CA ASN A 46 -1.09 3.01 -13.57
C ASN A 46 0.20 3.00 -12.74
N SER A 47 0.19 2.43 -11.54
CA SER A 47 1.33 2.41 -10.61
C SER A 47 1.46 1.08 -9.84
N GLY A 48 1.01 -0.03 -10.45
CA GLY A 48 0.99 -1.35 -9.84
C GLY A 48 -0.25 -1.61 -8.98
N GLU A 49 -0.39 -2.84 -8.49
CA GLU A 49 -1.54 -3.28 -7.68
C GLU A 49 -1.73 -2.38 -6.42
N PRO A 50 -2.96 -1.93 -6.12
CA PRO A 50 -3.27 -1.21 -4.89
C PRO A 50 -2.93 -2.05 -3.65
N GLY A 51 -2.16 -1.48 -2.74
CA GLY A 51 -1.81 -2.10 -1.47
C GLY A 51 -2.77 -1.73 -0.34
N SER A 52 -2.50 -2.26 0.85
CA SER A 52 -3.25 -1.89 2.06
C SER A 52 -3.11 -0.38 2.34
N GLY A 53 -4.24 0.32 2.31
CA GLY A 53 -4.32 1.77 2.51
C GLY A 53 -4.45 2.58 1.21
N ASP A 54 -4.23 1.98 0.04
CA ASP A 54 -4.44 2.64 -1.25
C ASP A 54 -5.93 2.67 -1.62
N ASN A 55 -6.31 3.65 -2.43
CA ASN A 55 -7.61 3.65 -3.10
C ASN A 55 -7.47 3.01 -4.47
N ALA A 56 -8.25 1.96 -4.72
CA ALA A 56 -8.39 1.38 -6.04
C ALA A 56 -9.51 2.08 -6.82
N ILE A 57 -9.18 2.69 -7.95
CA ILE A 57 -10.11 3.44 -8.80
C ILE A 57 -10.34 2.66 -10.08
N ILE A 58 -11.59 2.28 -10.31
CA ILE A 58 -12.03 1.60 -11.53
C ILE A 58 -13.06 2.50 -12.19
N ASN A 59 -12.68 3.12 -13.30
CA ASN A 59 -13.49 4.13 -13.99
C ASN A 59 -13.56 3.91 -15.51
N ASN A 60 -13.34 2.68 -16.00
CA ASN A 60 -13.45 2.35 -17.42
C ASN A 60 -14.93 2.14 -17.88
N GLY A 61 -15.89 2.16 -16.95
CA GLY A 61 -17.31 1.88 -17.24
C GLY A 61 -17.68 0.40 -17.35
N GLY A 62 -16.74 -0.50 -17.04
CA GLY A 62 -16.90 -1.94 -17.00
C GLY A 62 -17.45 -2.46 -15.67
N ALA A 63 -17.50 -3.79 -15.54
CA ALA A 63 -18.06 -4.48 -14.38
C ALA A 63 -16.95 -5.07 -13.50
N VAL A 64 -16.99 -4.82 -12.19
CA VAL A 64 -16.06 -5.47 -11.25
C VAL A 64 -16.61 -6.86 -10.90
N GLN A 65 -15.79 -7.91 -11.02
CA GLN A 65 -16.15 -9.28 -10.67
C GLN A 65 -15.35 -9.73 -9.44
N ILE A 66 -15.97 -9.73 -8.27
CA ILE A 66 -15.35 -10.32 -7.08
C ILE A 66 -15.71 -11.80 -7.03
N THR A 67 -14.77 -12.66 -7.41
CA THR A 67 -14.94 -14.11 -7.29
C THR A 67 -14.32 -14.58 -5.98
N GLN A 68 -14.89 -15.61 -5.34
CA GLN A 68 -14.34 -16.13 -4.07
C GLN A 68 -12.95 -16.77 -4.24
N SER A 69 -12.46 -16.91 -5.48
CA SER A 69 -11.11 -17.36 -5.84
C SER A 69 -10.13 -16.24 -6.18
N GLY A 70 -10.56 -14.97 -6.15
CA GLY A 70 -9.73 -13.81 -6.48
C GLY A 70 -10.55 -12.59 -6.92
N GLU A 71 -9.95 -11.41 -6.75
CA GLU A 71 -10.48 -10.13 -7.20
C GLU A 71 -10.23 -9.99 -8.72
N VAL A 72 -11.25 -9.72 -9.53
CA VAL A 72 -11.12 -9.54 -10.99
C VAL A 72 -11.87 -8.26 -11.39
N ALA A 73 -11.32 -7.44 -12.28
CA ALA A 73 -12.00 -6.27 -12.83
C ALA A 73 -12.15 -6.42 -14.35
N SER A 74 -13.38 -6.25 -14.87
CA SER A 74 -13.66 -6.24 -16.32
C SER A 74 -14.02 -4.86 -16.82
#